data_AF-A0A2E5UGN3-F1
#
_entry.id   AF-A0A2E5UGN3-F1
#
_cell.length_a   1.000
_cell.length_b   1.000
_cell.length_c   1.000
_cell.angle_alpha   90.00
_cell.angle_beta   90.00
_cell.angle_gamma   90.00
#
_symmetry.space_group_name_H-M   'P 1'
#
loop_
_entity.id
_entity.type
_entity.pdbx_description
1 polymer ?
#
loop_
_entity_poly.entity_id
_entity_poly.type
_entity_poly.pdbx_seq_one_letter_code
_entity_poly.pdbx_strand_id
1 'polypeptide(L)'
;MTLNNHVTTKWRAFFWGLLALVFVLSHRYQADPTGESVIAPDKMLHFAAFGAITFLFIGSRYVQSTLVIFLLATGWVLFDEWTQHLFPNNRSWSTADAVSSELGVVAALCWKGACSSRKLQPLNDAFDKALNSWHMWMMLSVVGFSMLCMSVLALWHLLHLFVETPSTSIIMMIALSFSTIMMLLYLMRDEDIHTILSPLLKSMVVPIMWSISLSPFIVLVLSFLTAIPLVIAFAIIVSSARLVWDAKVFTLKELSVEL
;
A
#
# COMPACT_ATOMS: atom_id res chain seq x y z
N MET A 1 -12.40 7.25 -30.58
CA MET A 1 -12.07 6.76 -29.23
C MET A 1 -11.71 7.96 -28.37
N THR A 2 -12.49 8.23 -27.33
CA THR A 2 -12.34 9.43 -26.49
C THR A 2 -11.16 9.29 -25.53
N LEU A 3 -10.59 10.43 -25.10
CA LEU A 3 -9.41 10.55 -24.22
C LEU A 3 -9.42 9.57 -23.01
N ASN A 4 -10.61 9.22 -22.51
CA ASN A 4 -10.83 8.26 -21.43
C ASN A 4 -10.35 6.82 -21.72
N ASN A 5 -10.28 6.39 -22.99
CA ASN A 5 -9.84 5.04 -23.34
C ASN A 5 -8.33 4.85 -23.22
N HIS A 6 -7.53 5.88 -23.54
CA HIS A 6 -6.07 5.79 -23.44
C HIS A 6 -5.57 5.79 -21.99
N VAL A 7 -6.24 6.57 -21.14
CA VAL A 7 -6.01 6.62 -19.69
C VAL A 7 -6.19 5.22 -19.08
N THR A 8 -7.35 4.59 -19.30
CA THR A 8 -7.65 3.27 -18.73
C THR A 8 -6.73 2.15 -19.23
N THR A 9 -6.18 2.27 -20.44
CA THR A 9 -5.29 1.24 -21.01
C THR A 9 -4.01 1.05 -20.20
N LYS A 10 -3.42 2.14 -19.66
CA LYS A 10 -2.18 2.07 -18.86
C LYS A 10 -2.44 1.39 -17.51
N TRP A 11 -3.49 1.80 -16.81
CA TRP A 11 -3.94 1.18 -15.58
C TRP A 11 -4.17 -0.32 -15.75
N ARG A 12 -4.79 -0.72 -16.87
CA ARG A 12 -5.01 -2.13 -17.20
C ARG A 12 -3.71 -2.89 -17.43
N ALA A 13 -2.74 -2.29 -18.13
CA ALA A 13 -1.44 -2.91 -18.35
C ALA A 13 -0.67 -3.12 -17.03
N PHE A 14 -0.61 -2.11 -16.17
CA PHE A 14 0.00 -2.24 -14.85
C PHE A 14 -0.74 -3.23 -13.95
N PHE A 15 -2.07 -3.22 -13.97
CA PHE A 15 -2.89 -4.20 -13.25
C PHE A 15 -2.52 -5.63 -13.65
N TRP A 16 -2.55 -5.96 -14.95
CA TRP A 16 -2.22 -7.31 -15.42
C TRP A 16 -0.76 -7.68 -15.17
N GLY A 17 0.17 -6.73 -15.36
CA GLY A 17 1.59 -6.94 -15.08
C GLY A 17 1.85 -7.26 -13.61
N LEU A 18 1.29 -6.48 -12.69
CA LEU A 18 1.44 -6.72 -11.25
C LEU A 18 0.72 -7.99 -10.81
N LEU A 19 -0.49 -8.25 -11.31
CA LEU A 19 -1.25 -9.46 -11.02
C LEU A 19 -0.47 -10.71 -11.40
N ALA A 20 0.07 -10.75 -12.63
CA ALA A 20 0.89 -11.86 -13.10
C ALA A 20 2.18 -12.01 -12.30
N LEU A 21 2.85 -10.89 -11.98
CA LEU A 21 4.05 -10.90 -11.15
C LEU A 21 3.78 -11.49 -9.76
N VAL A 22 2.75 -11.00 -9.07
CA VAL A 22 2.38 -11.48 -7.73
C VAL A 22 2.00 -12.95 -7.77
N PHE A 23 1.18 -13.36 -8.74
CA PHE A 23 0.78 -14.76 -8.90
C PHE A 23 1.99 -15.68 -9.16
N VAL A 24 2.93 -15.28 -10.02
CA VAL A 24 4.15 -16.07 -10.27
C VAL A 24 5.02 -16.13 -9.02
N LEU A 25 5.22 -15.01 -8.32
CA LEU A 25 6.08 -14.96 -7.14
C LEU A 25 5.49 -15.75 -5.97
N SER A 26 4.18 -15.68 -5.74
CA SER A 26 3.50 -16.44 -4.68
C SER A 26 3.63 -17.95 -4.89
N HIS A 27 3.66 -18.40 -6.14
CA HIS A 27 3.77 -19.82 -6.51
C HIS A 27 5.20 -20.33 -6.66
N ARG A 28 6.21 -19.44 -6.65
CA ARG A 28 7.63 -19.81 -6.77
C ARG A 28 8.28 -20.10 -5.43
N TYR A 29 7.73 -19.61 -4.32
CA TYR A 29 8.31 -19.86 -3.00
C TYR A 29 8.10 -21.31 -2.57
N GLN A 30 9.19 -22.04 -2.42
CA GLN A 30 9.24 -23.35 -1.77
C GLN A 30 9.68 -23.10 -0.33
N ALA A 31 9.02 -23.77 0.63
CA ALA A 31 9.24 -23.59 2.07
C ALA A 31 10.74 -23.46 2.45
N ASP A 32 11.04 -22.56 3.40
CA ASP A 32 12.39 -22.36 3.90
C ASP A 32 12.98 -23.71 4.38
N PRO A 33 14.13 -24.15 3.84
CA PRO A 33 14.79 -25.41 4.25
C PRO A 33 15.16 -25.46 5.74
N THR A 34 15.16 -24.31 6.41
CA THR A 34 15.68 -24.11 7.77
C THR A 34 14.61 -24.21 8.86
N GLY A 35 13.31 -24.24 8.51
CA GLY A 35 12.22 -24.31 9.49
C GLY A 35 12.04 -23.04 10.34
N GLU A 36 12.81 -21.98 10.10
CA GLU A 36 12.61 -20.69 10.75
C GLU A 36 11.47 -19.94 10.07
N SER A 37 10.38 -19.72 10.82
CA SER A 37 9.22 -18.99 10.33
C SER A 37 9.57 -17.50 10.24
N VAL A 38 10.05 -17.05 9.08
CA VAL A 38 10.24 -15.63 8.75
C VAL A 38 8.86 -14.99 8.52
N ILE A 39 8.10 -14.79 9.60
CA ILE A 39 6.64 -14.48 9.55
C ILE A 39 6.33 -13.05 9.08
N ALA A 40 7.15 -12.05 9.40
CA ALA A 40 6.74 -10.65 9.30
C ALA A 40 6.83 -9.95 7.92
N PRO A 41 7.85 -10.16 7.06
CA PRO A 41 7.99 -9.42 5.81
C PRO A 41 7.02 -9.95 4.76
N ASP A 42 6.76 -11.25 4.80
CA ASP A 42 5.84 -11.98 3.93
C ASP A 42 4.41 -11.40 4.05
N LYS A 43 3.87 -11.25 5.26
CA LYS A 43 2.50 -10.72 5.43
C LYS A 43 2.39 -9.27 4.95
N MET A 44 3.41 -8.45 5.17
CA MET A 44 3.40 -7.07 4.68
C MET A 44 3.43 -7.00 3.15
N LEU A 45 4.20 -7.88 2.51
CA LEU A 45 4.22 -8.00 1.05
C LEU A 45 2.86 -8.42 0.52
N HIS A 46 2.19 -9.40 1.15
CA HIS A 46 0.82 -9.79 0.81
C HIS A 46 -0.17 -8.60 0.93
N PHE A 47 -0.16 -7.88 2.05
CA PHE A 47 -0.98 -6.68 2.24
C PHE A 47 -0.73 -5.63 1.13
N ALA A 48 0.54 -5.29 0.89
CA ALA A 48 0.92 -4.27 -0.08
C ALA A 48 0.60 -4.70 -1.53
N ALA A 49 0.86 -5.96 -1.87
CA ALA A 49 0.62 -6.52 -3.21
C ALA A 49 -0.86 -6.52 -3.56
N PHE A 50 -1.72 -7.09 -2.70
CA PHE A 50 -3.15 -7.17 -2.97
C PHE A 50 -3.84 -5.80 -2.83
N GLY A 51 -3.34 -4.91 -1.97
CA GLY A 51 -3.76 -3.51 -1.94
C GLY A 51 -3.43 -2.77 -3.24
N ALA A 52 -2.20 -2.91 -3.75
CA ALA A 52 -1.77 -2.30 -5.01
C ALA A 52 -2.54 -2.88 -6.21
N ILE A 53 -2.74 -4.20 -6.28
CA ILE A 53 -3.56 -4.84 -7.31
C ILE A 53 -4.99 -4.29 -7.29
N THR A 54 -5.61 -4.21 -6.10
CA THR A 54 -6.97 -3.68 -5.95
C THR A 54 -7.04 -2.22 -6.37
N PHE A 55 -6.05 -1.41 -5.98
CA PHE A 55 -5.94 -0.01 -6.38
C PHE A 55 -5.83 0.15 -7.91
N LEU A 56 -4.97 -0.64 -8.55
CA LEU A 56 -4.85 -0.66 -10.02
C LEU A 56 -6.14 -1.15 -10.69
N PHE A 57 -6.83 -2.13 -10.10
CA PHE A 57 -8.10 -2.62 -10.61
C PHE A 57 -9.20 -1.54 -10.55
N ILE A 58 -9.25 -0.76 -9.47
CA ILE A 58 -10.13 0.42 -9.35
C ILE A 58 -9.81 1.43 -10.46
N GLY A 59 -8.53 1.77 -10.65
CA GLY A 59 -8.08 2.72 -11.69
C GLY A 59 -8.31 2.22 -13.13
N SER A 60 -8.32 0.89 -13.33
CA SER A 60 -8.57 0.26 -14.64
C SER A 60 -10.00 0.47 -15.17
N ARG A 61 -10.94 0.77 -14.26
CA ARG A 61 -12.38 0.95 -14.51
C ARG A 61 -13.04 -0.20 -15.27
N TYR A 62 -12.55 -1.45 -15.13
CA TYR A 62 -13.25 -2.63 -15.66
C TYR A 62 -14.64 -2.78 -15.04
N VAL A 63 -14.72 -2.53 -13.73
CA VAL A 63 -15.94 -2.58 -12.94
C VAL A 63 -16.01 -1.29 -12.11
N GLN A 64 -17.20 -0.69 -11.99
CA GLN A 64 -17.38 0.55 -11.22
C GLN A 64 -18.01 0.30 -9.86
N SER A 65 -18.84 -0.74 -9.74
CA SER A 65 -19.49 -1.14 -8.49
C SER A 65 -18.47 -1.54 -7.44
N THR A 66 -18.43 -0.80 -6.32
CA THR A 66 -17.52 -1.05 -5.19
C THR A 66 -17.74 -2.44 -4.59
N LEU A 67 -19.00 -2.89 -4.49
CA LEU A 67 -19.31 -4.24 -4.00
C LEU A 67 -18.75 -5.33 -4.91
N VAL A 68 -18.89 -5.19 -6.22
CA VAL A 68 -18.38 -6.18 -7.18
C VAL A 68 -16.85 -6.19 -7.18
N ILE A 69 -16.20 -5.01 -7.08
CA ILE A 69 -14.74 -4.93 -6.93
C ILE A 69 -14.29 -5.67 -5.67
N PHE A 70 -14.94 -5.44 -4.53
CA PHE A 70 -14.64 -6.12 -3.28
C PHE A 70 -14.74 -7.64 -3.44
N LEU A 71 -15.88 -8.14 -3.95
CA LEU A 71 -16.10 -9.57 -4.14
C LEU A 71 -15.07 -10.22 -5.09
N LEU A 72 -14.71 -9.54 -6.19
CA LEU A 72 -13.70 -10.05 -7.12
C LEU A 72 -12.29 -10.04 -6.51
N ALA A 73 -11.92 -8.98 -5.80
CA ALA A 73 -10.61 -8.86 -5.17
C ALA A 73 -10.43 -9.87 -4.02
N THR A 74 -11.42 -9.99 -3.12
CA THR A 74 -11.47 -11.00 -2.06
C THR A 74 -11.49 -12.42 -2.65
N GLY A 75 -12.34 -12.66 -3.66
CA GLY A 75 -12.35 -13.93 -4.36
C GLY A 75 -11.00 -14.30 -4.96
N TRP A 76 -10.26 -13.32 -5.49
CA TRP A 76 -8.92 -13.52 -6.02
C TRP A 76 -7.88 -13.82 -4.93
N VAL A 77 -7.93 -13.13 -3.78
CA VAL A 77 -7.07 -13.44 -2.62
C VAL A 77 -7.24 -14.89 -2.18
N LEU A 78 -8.50 -15.33 -1.99
CA LEU A 78 -8.79 -16.69 -1.57
C LEU A 78 -8.41 -17.71 -2.64
N PHE A 79 -8.60 -17.37 -3.91
CA PHE A 79 -8.19 -18.21 -5.03
C PHE A 79 -6.67 -18.38 -5.06
N ASP A 80 -5.90 -17.30 -4.93
CA ASP A 80 -4.43 -17.35 -4.94
C ASP A 80 -3.89 -18.26 -3.82
N GLU A 81 -4.34 -18.08 -2.58
CA GLU A 81 -3.93 -18.95 -1.46
C GLU A 81 -4.39 -20.40 -1.62
N TRP A 82 -5.58 -20.61 -2.18
CA TRP A 82 -6.08 -21.95 -2.44
C TRP A 82 -5.26 -22.65 -3.51
N THR A 83 -4.90 -21.94 -4.59
CA THR A 83 -4.02 -22.47 -5.62
C THR A 83 -2.62 -22.74 -5.10
N GLN A 84 -2.07 -21.85 -4.26
CA GLN A 84 -0.80 -22.09 -3.60
C GLN A 84 -0.83 -23.37 -2.75
N HIS A 85 -1.94 -23.64 -2.05
CA HIS A 85 -2.10 -24.88 -1.28
C HIS A 85 -2.23 -26.14 -2.14
N LEU A 86 -2.88 -26.03 -3.30
CA LEU A 86 -3.12 -27.18 -4.19
C LEU A 86 -1.91 -27.57 -5.04
N PHE A 87 -1.09 -26.60 -5.44
CA PHE A 87 0.11 -26.90 -6.22
C PHE A 87 1.18 -27.57 -5.34
N PRO A 88 2.01 -28.48 -5.89
CA PRO A 88 3.03 -29.21 -5.13
C PRO A 88 4.26 -28.32 -4.83
N ASN A 89 4.04 -27.17 -4.18
CA ASN A 89 5.07 -26.21 -3.76
C ASN A 89 5.46 -26.37 -2.28
N ASN A 90 4.94 -27.41 -1.59
CA ASN A 90 5.11 -27.65 -0.16
C ASN A 90 4.62 -26.49 0.74
N ARG A 91 3.71 -25.64 0.25
CA ARG A 91 3.10 -24.57 1.03
C ARG A 91 1.72 -25.00 1.53
N SER A 92 1.51 -24.94 2.83
CA SER A 92 0.17 -25.10 3.41
C SER A 92 -0.63 -23.82 3.27
N TRP A 93 -1.96 -23.93 3.21
CA TRP A 93 -2.86 -22.79 3.35
C TRP A 93 -2.47 -21.93 4.56
N SER A 94 -2.35 -20.62 4.34
CA SER A 94 -1.95 -19.66 5.37
C SER A 94 -3.06 -18.65 5.63
N THR A 95 -3.79 -18.83 6.72
CA THR A 95 -4.83 -17.89 7.15
C THR A 95 -4.26 -16.49 7.37
N ALA A 96 -3.02 -16.38 7.83
CA ALA A 96 -2.37 -15.09 8.03
C ALA A 96 -2.10 -14.35 6.70
N ASP A 97 -1.74 -15.06 5.63
CA ASP A 97 -1.56 -14.46 4.30
C ASP A 97 -2.88 -14.02 3.70
N ALA A 98 -3.90 -14.88 3.79
CA ALA A 98 -5.25 -14.54 3.35
C ALA A 98 -5.77 -13.28 4.05
N VAL A 99 -5.71 -13.22 5.39
CA VAL A 99 -6.17 -12.05 6.15
C VAL A 99 -5.36 -10.80 5.81
N SER A 100 -4.03 -10.91 5.72
CA SER A 100 -3.17 -9.76 5.37
C SER A 100 -3.51 -9.21 3.97
N SER A 101 -3.74 -10.09 3.02
CA SER A 101 -4.11 -9.75 1.64
C SER A 101 -5.49 -9.08 1.58
N GLU A 102 -6.49 -9.61 2.29
CA GLU A 102 -7.84 -9.02 2.39
C GLU A 102 -7.80 -7.60 2.97
N LEU A 103 -6.92 -7.34 3.93
CA LEU A 103 -6.77 -6.01 4.50
C LEU A 103 -6.16 -5.02 3.51
N GLY A 104 -5.28 -5.50 2.63
CA GLY A 104 -4.81 -4.73 1.48
C GLY A 104 -5.97 -4.31 0.57
N VAL A 105 -6.86 -5.26 0.25
CA VAL A 105 -8.09 -5.00 -0.53
C VAL A 105 -8.95 -3.94 0.16
N VAL A 106 -9.23 -4.11 1.45
CA VAL A 106 -10.04 -3.17 2.24
C VAL A 106 -9.38 -1.79 2.27
N ALA A 107 -8.06 -1.70 2.48
CA ALA A 107 -7.35 -0.43 2.50
C ALA A 107 -7.47 0.33 1.17
N ALA A 108 -7.35 -0.35 0.02
CA ALA A 108 -7.54 0.24 -1.30
C ALA A 108 -8.99 0.73 -1.52
N LEU A 109 -9.98 -0.01 -1.01
CA LEU A 109 -11.39 0.41 -1.07
C LEU A 109 -11.71 1.59 -0.15
N CYS A 110 -11.12 1.63 1.05
CA CYS A 110 -11.19 2.78 1.94
C CYS A 110 -10.60 4.03 1.28
N TRP A 111 -9.48 3.89 0.56
CA TRP A 111 -8.92 4.96 -0.26
C TRP A 111 -9.91 5.45 -1.33
N LYS A 112 -10.47 4.54 -2.13
CA LYS A 112 -11.50 4.89 -3.13
C LYS A 112 -12.68 5.63 -2.49
N GLY A 113 -13.15 5.15 -1.34
CA GLY A 113 -14.23 5.77 -0.57
C GLY A 113 -13.85 7.17 -0.08
N ALA A 114 -12.62 7.37 0.38
CA ALA A 114 -12.10 8.69 0.74
C ALA A 114 -12.10 9.64 -0.45
N CYS A 115 -11.51 9.24 -1.57
CA CYS A 115 -11.43 10.07 -2.78
C CYS A 115 -12.79 10.32 -3.46
N SER A 116 -13.84 9.57 -3.12
CA SER A 116 -15.19 9.78 -3.69
C SER A 116 -15.90 11.06 -3.22
N SER A 117 -15.38 11.72 -2.18
CA SER A 117 -15.93 12.99 -1.72
C SER A 117 -15.72 14.10 -2.76
N ARG A 118 -16.78 14.85 -3.09
CA ARG A 118 -16.72 16.00 -4.02
C ARG A 118 -15.64 17.02 -3.64
N LYS A 119 -15.32 17.13 -2.35
CA LYS A 119 -14.26 18.01 -1.84
C LYS A 119 -12.85 17.56 -2.25
N LEU A 120 -12.66 16.25 -2.45
CA LEU A 120 -11.37 15.64 -2.82
C LEU A 120 -11.28 15.34 -4.32
N GLN A 121 -12.31 15.70 -5.08
CA GLN A 121 -12.30 15.51 -6.52
C GLN A 121 -11.15 16.24 -7.22
N PRO A 122 -10.76 17.48 -6.85
CA PRO A 122 -9.57 18.11 -7.43
C PRO A 122 -8.28 17.33 -7.17
N LEU A 123 -8.15 16.75 -5.97
CA LEU A 123 -7.01 15.92 -5.61
C LEU A 123 -7.00 14.62 -6.42
N ASN A 124 -8.16 13.98 -6.57
CA ASN A 124 -8.31 12.78 -7.37
C ASN A 124 -7.99 13.05 -8.86
N ASP A 125 -8.43 14.19 -9.39
CA ASP A 125 -8.14 14.61 -10.76
C ASP A 125 -6.64 14.89 -10.95
N ALA A 126 -5.97 15.48 -9.96
CA ALA A 126 -4.52 15.69 -9.97
C ALA A 126 -3.74 14.36 -9.92
N PHE A 127 -4.15 13.42 -9.06
CA PHE A 127 -3.57 12.07 -9.05
C PHE A 127 -3.81 11.33 -10.36
N ASP A 128 -5.03 11.36 -10.89
CA ASP A 128 -5.35 10.75 -12.18
C ASP A 128 -4.47 11.36 -13.28
N LYS A 129 -4.30 12.69 -13.31
CA LYS A 129 -3.42 13.38 -14.27
C LYS A 129 -1.96 12.92 -14.13
N ALA A 130 -1.40 12.93 -12.93
CA ALA A 130 -0.02 12.53 -12.66
C ALA A 130 0.22 11.06 -13.03
N LEU A 131 -0.65 10.16 -12.56
CA LEU A 131 -0.56 8.72 -12.79
C LEU A 131 -0.99 8.32 -14.21
N ASN A 132 -1.49 9.24 -15.03
CA ASN A 132 -1.68 8.97 -16.46
C ASN A 132 -0.39 9.17 -17.28
N SER A 133 0.65 9.76 -16.69
CA SER A 133 1.94 9.93 -17.35
C SER A 133 2.80 8.66 -17.23
N TRP A 134 3.25 8.11 -18.36
CA TRP A 134 4.19 6.98 -18.34
C TRP A 134 5.52 7.35 -17.68
N HIS A 135 5.98 8.59 -17.91
CA HIS A 135 7.18 9.11 -17.27
C HIS A 135 7.03 9.11 -15.75
N MET A 136 5.85 9.44 -15.21
CA MET A 136 5.61 9.39 -13.76
C MET A 136 5.73 7.96 -13.23
N TRP A 137 5.12 6.97 -13.89
CA TRP A 137 5.28 5.57 -13.49
C TRP A 137 6.73 5.10 -13.51
N MET A 138 7.46 5.40 -14.60
CA MET A 138 8.88 5.05 -14.69
C MET A 138 9.69 5.69 -13.56
N MET A 139 9.45 6.96 -13.27
CA MET A 139 10.16 7.67 -12.20
C MET A 139 9.80 7.12 -10.82
N LEU A 140 8.53 6.84 -10.55
CA LEU A 140 8.08 6.22 -9.31
C LEU A 140 8.71 4.83 -9.13
N SER A 141 8.78 4.01 -10.19
CA SER A 141 9.45 2.71 -10.15
C SER A 141 10.95 2.84 -9.89
N VAL A 142 11.65 3.76 -10.58
CA VAL A 142 13.09 3.97 -10.39
C VAL A 142 13.39 4.48 -8.98
N VAL A 143 12.65 5.49 -8.50
CA VAL A 143 12.80 6.04 -7.14
C VAL A 143 12.52 4.96 -6.11
N GLY A 144 11.37 4.28 -6.22
CA GLY A 144 10.97 3.24 -5.29
C GLY A 144 11.99 2.10 -5.20
N PHE A 145 12.40 1.57 -6.35
CA PHE A 145 13.38 0.48 -6.42
C PHE A 145 14.75 0.90 -5.89
N SER A 146 15.25 2.07 -6.30
CA SER A 146 16.56 2.56 -5.84
C SER A 146 16.57 2.79 -4.34
N MET A 147 15.52 3.42 -3.80
CA MET A 147 15.40 3.66 -2.35
C MET A 147 15.28 2.35 -1.57
N LEU A 148 14.52 1.39 -2.08
CA LEU A 148 14.41 0.06 -1.47
C LEU A 148 15.79 -0.62 -1.39
N CYS A 149 16.51 -0.71 -2.51
CA CYS A 149 17.83 -1.34 -2.55
C CYS A 149 18.83 -0.64 -1.63
N MET A 150 18.90 0.69 -1.68
CA MET A 150 19.81 1.46 -0.82
C MET A 150 19.47 1.28 0.66
N SER A 151 18.19 1.35 1.03
CA SER A 151 17.77 1.16 2.42
C SER A 151 18.05 -0.25 2.93
N VAL A 152 17.77 -1.29 2.12
CA VAL A 152 18.10 -2.68 2.49
C VAL A 152 19.60 -2.84 2.71
N LEU A 153 20.44 -2.39 1.77
CA LEU A 153 21.89 -2.51 1.88
C LEU A 153 22.46 -1.73 3.08
N ALA A 154 22.00 -0.50 3.28
CA ALA A 154 22.44 0.35 4.38
C ALA A 154 22.03 -0.21 5.75
N LEU A 155 20.77 -0.63 5.90
CA LEU A 155 20.27 -1.22 7.15
C LEU A 155 20.91 -2.58 7.42
N TRP A 156 21.14 -3.39 6.39
CA TRP A 156 21.87 -4.65 6.51
C TRP A 156 23.28 -4.42 7.05
N HIS A 157 24.06 -3.54 6.40
CA HIS A 157 25.41 -3.21 6.88
C HIS A 157 25.39 -2.64 8.30
N LEU A 158 24.50 -1.69 8.59
CA LEU A 158 24.41 -1.06 9.91
C LEU A 158 24.09 -2.08 11.01
N LEU A 159 23.09 -2.93 10.83
CA LEU A 159 22.70 -3.91 11.83
C LEU A 159 23.73 -5.02 12.00
N HIS A 160 24.43 -5.40 10.92
CA HIS A 160 25.51 -6.38 10.98
C HIS A 160 26.72 -5.89 11.82
N LEU A 161 26.84 -4.58 12.08
CA LEU A 161 27.84 -4.06 13.03
C LEU A 161 27.50 -4.37 14.50
N PHE A 162 26.22 -4.66 14.80
CA PHE A 162 25.73 -4.86 16.17
C PHE A 162 25.21 -6.29 16.43
N VAL A 163 24.76 -6.99 15.39
CA VAL A 163 24.13 -8.31 15.46
C VAL A 163 24.71 -9.18 14.35
N GLU A 164 25.19 -10.38 14.68
CA GLU A 164 25.80 -11.30 13.70
C GLU A 164 24.83 -11.69 12.56
N THR A 165 23.57 -11.90 12.90
CA THR A 165 22.51 -12.29 11.96
C THR A 165 21.34 -11.30 12.05
N PRO A 166 21.40 -10.16 11.35
CA PRO A 166 20.33 -9.18 11.40
C PRO A 166 19.04 -9.73 10.76
N SER A 167 17.89 -9.40 11.35
CA SER A 167 16.59 -9.85 10.84
C SER A 167 16.28 -9.23 9.48
N THR A 168 16.33 -10.05 8.41
CA THR A 168 15.94 -9.68 7.04
C THR A 168 14.55 -9.06 6.98
N SER A 169 13.63 -9.59 7.79
CA SER A 169 12.25 -9.13 7.91
C SER A 169 12.11 -7.67 8.32
N ILE A 170 12.80 -7.30 9.40
CA ILE A 170 12.73 -5.95 9.96
C ILE A 170 13.38 -4.97 8.98
N ILE A 171 14.52 -5.36 8.40
CA ILE A 171 15.20 -4.56 7.37
C ILE A 171 14.27 -4.29 6.18
N MET A 172 13.65 -5.35 5.63
CA MET A 172 12.76 -5.24 4.49
C MET A 172 11.54 -4.36 4.81
N MET A 173 10.98 -4.50 6.02
CA MET A 173 9.85 -3.69 6.46
C MET A 173 10.17 -2.20 6.48
N ILE A 174 11.29 -1.83 7.12
CA ILE A 174 11.73 -0.44 7.21
C ILE A 174 12.07 0.09 5.81
N ALA A 175 12.76 -0.70 4.99
CA ALA A 175 13.15 -0.30 3.64
C ALA A 175 11.94 -0.08 2.71
N LEU A 176 10.91 -0.95 2.76
CA LEU A 176 9.66 -0.77 2.01
C LEU A 176 8.89 0.47 2.47
N SER A 177 8.83 0.70 3.78
CA SER A 177 8.17 1.89 4.35
C SER A 177 8.88 3.17 3.89
N PHE A 178 10.21 3.20 3.99
CA PHE A 178 11.02 4.33 3.55
C PHE A 178 10.89 4.58 2.04
N SER A 179 10.98 3.52 1.22
CA SER A 179 10.78 3.60 -0.23
C SER A 179 9.41 4.17 -0.58
N THR A 180 8.35 3.70 0.07
CA THR A 180 6.98 4.20 -0.12
C THR A 180 6.87 5.69 0.23
N ILE A 181 7.45 6.12 1.36
CA ILE A 181 7.49 7.53 1.75
C ILE A 181 8.22 8.35 0.69
N MET A 182 9.37 7.89 0.18
CA MET A 182 10.11 8.60 -0.85
C MET A 182 9.36 8.69 -2.18
N MET A 183 8.64 7.64 -2.58
CA MET A 183 7.76 7.67 -3.75
C MET A 183 6.63 8.68 -3.57
N LEU A 184 6.00 8.74 -2.40
CA LEU A 184 4.95 9.71 -2.10
C LEU A 184 5.49 11.14 -2.10
N LEU A 185 6.66 11.38 -1.51
CA LEU A 185 7.32 12.69 -1.53
C LEU A 185 7.68 13.10 -2.97
N TYR A 186 8.11 12.15 -3.81
CA TYR A 186 8.35 12.41 -5.22
C TYR A 186 7.06 12.77 -5.96
N LEU A 187 5.97 12.03 -5.72
CA LEU A 187 4.67 12.31 -6.31
C LEU A 187 4.13 13.69 -5.89
N MET A 188 4.40 14.09 -4.65
CA MET A 188 4.07 15.42 -4.13
C MET A 188 4.89 16.55 -4.75
N ARG A 189 5.91 16.28 -5.58
CA ARG A 189 6.60 17.33 -6.35
C ARG A 189 5.81 17.77 -7.58
N ASP A 190 4.80 16.99 -7.99
CA ASP A 190 3.87 17.43 -9.03
C ASP A 190 3.16 18.71 -8.58
N GLU A 191 3.19 19.76 -9.40
CA GLU A 191 2.73 21.11 -9.01
C GLU A 191 1.24 21.11 -8.63
N ASP A 192 0.41 20.35 -9.33
CA ASP A 192 -1.03 20.28 -9.06
C ASP A 192 -1.28 19.59 -7.72
N ILE A 193 -0.61 18.45 -7.48
CA ILE A 193 -0.72 17.71 -6.22
C ILE A 193 -0.19 18.58 -5.07
N HIS A 194 0.99 19.19 -5.22
CA HIS A 194 1.61 20.03 -4.21
C HIS A 194 0.70 21.19 -3.79
N THR A 195 0.11 21.89 -4.77
CA THR A 195 -0.75 23.05 -4.54
C THR A 195 -1.98 22.67 -3.72
N ILE A 196 -2.57 21.50 -3.98
CA ILE A 196 -3.73 20.99 -3.26
C ILE A 196 -3.35 20.42 -1.88
N LEU A 197 -2.24 19.67 -1.79
CA LEU A 197 -1.86 19.00 -0.55
C LEU A 197 -1.14 19.91 0.45
N SER A 198 -0.41 20.95 0.02
CA SER A 198 0.40 21.80 0.92
C SER A 198 -0.41 22.44 2.06
N PRO A 199 -1.62 23.01 1.82
CA PRO A 199 -2.48 23.50 2.90
C PRO A 199 -2.96 22.39 3.83
N LEU A 200 -3.31 21.23 3.27
CA LEU A 200 -3.77 20.07 4.04
C LEU A 200 -2.65 19.53 4.92
N LEU A 201 -1.46 19.32 4.36
CA LEU A 201 -0.28 18.84 5.06
C LEU A 201 0.10 19.75 6.21
N LYS A 202 0.11 21.09 6.04
CA LYS A 202 0.37 22.02 7.14
C LYS A 202 -0.57 21.79 8.33
N SER A 203 -1.83 21.45 8.05
CA SER A 203 -2.82 21.12 9.08
C SER A 203 -2.70 19.67 9.59
N MET A 204 -2.14 18.77 8.80
CA MET A 204 -2.09 17.33 9.06
C MET A 204 -0.73 16.82 9.51
N VAL A 205 0.31 17.66 9.58
CA VAL A 205 1.67 17.28 10.00
C VAL A 205 1.62 16.52 11.32
N VAL A 206 0.93 17.04 12.33
CA VAL A 206 0.85 16.40 13.64
C VAL A 206 0.17 15.03 13.56
N PRO A 207 -1.07 14.88 13.02
CA PRO A 207 -1.67 13.56 12.82
C PRO A 207 -0.85 12.58 12.01
N ILE A 208 -0.23 13.03 10.91
CA ILE A 208 0.59 12.18 10.04
C ILE A 208 1.85 11.74 10.78
N MET A 209 2.52 12.65 11.50
CA MET A 209 3.65 12.30 12.36
C MET A 209 3.25 11.32 13.46
N TRP A 210 2.09 11.50 14.08
CA TRP A 210 1.55 10.55 15.06
C TRP A 210 1.30 9.19 14.39
N SER A 211 0.62 9.13 13.25
CA SER A 211 0.37 7.87 12.55
C SER A 211 1.67 7.17 12.12
N ILE A 212 2.66 7.90 11.59
CA ILE A 212 3.96 7.37 11.17
C ILE A 212 4.82 6.94 12.36
N SER A 213 4.72 7.63 13.51
CA SER A 213 5.55 7.32 14.70
C SER A 213 4.93 6.22 15.57
N LEU A 214 3.60 6.23 15.74
CA LEU A 214 2.88 5.22 16.53
C LEU A 214 2.74 3.90 15.77
N SER A 215 2.67 3.94 14.44
CA SER A 215 2.51 2.74 13.61
C SER A 215 3.62 1.72 13.85
N PRO A 216 4.91 2.03 13.66
CA PRO A 216 5.99 1.09 13.90
C PRO A 216 6.05 0.65 15.36
N PHE A 217 5.68 1.53 16.30
CA PHE A 217 5.68 1.21 17.73
C PHE A 217 4.57 0.22 18.10
N ILE A 218 3.35 0.43 17.60
CA ILE A 218 2.23 -0.51 17.76
C ILE A 218 2.54 -1.83 17.05
N VAL A 219 3.10 -1.76 15.84
CA VAL A 219 3.59 -2.96 15.13
C VAL A 219 4.60 -3.68 16.00
N LEU A 220 5.66 -3.02 16.47
CA LEU A 220 6.71 -3.63 17.28
C LEU A 220 6.16 -4.25 18.57
N VAL A 221 5.35 -3.51 19.33
CA VAL A 221 4.76 -3.97 20.60
C VAL A 221 3.82 -5.15 20.39
N LEU A 222 2.96 -5.07 19.37
CA LEU A 222 2.02 -6.15 19.09
C LEU A 222 2.73 -7.35 18.45
N SER A 223 3.82 -7.17 17.68
CA SER A 223 4.67 -8.24 17.07
C SER A 223 5.15 -9.25 18.10
N PHE A 224 5.33 -8.83 19.34
CA PHE A 224 5.71 -9.70 20.46
C PHE A 224 4.53 -10.47 21.07
N LEU A 225 3.28 -10.13 20.72
CA LEU A 225 2.08 -10.65 21.38
C LEU A 225 1.28 -11.65 20.52
N THR A 226 1.20 -11.51 19.19
CA THR A 226 0.50 -12.46 18.27
C THR A 226 0.96 -12.32 16.79
N ALA A 227 0.42 -13.11 15.85
CA ALA A 227 0.71 -13.05 14.40
C ALA A 227 -0.15 -12.04 13.58
N ILE A 228 -1.12 -11.38 14.21
CA ILE A 228 -2.03 -10.34 13.67
C ILE A 228 -1.66 -8.82 13.95
N PRO A 229 -0.46 -8.45 14.48
CA PRO A 229 -0.06 -7.07 14.83
C PRO A 229 -0.05 -6.05 13.72
N LEU A 230 0.55 -6.42 12.58
CA LEU A 230 0.81 -5.52 11.47
C LEU A 230 -0.51 -5.04 10.85
N VAL A 231 -1.44 -5.99 10.75
CA VAL A 231 -2.83 -5.85 10.32
C VAL A 231 -3.59 -4.86 11.19
N ILE A 232 -3.54 -5.02 12.52
CA ILE A 232 -4.24 -4.15 13.47
C ILE A 232 -3.63 -2.76 13.45
N ALA A 233 -2.31 -2.66 13.41
CA ALA A 233 -1.61 -1.39 13.33
C ALA A 233 -1.99 -0.62 12.04
N PHE A 234 -2.02 -1.28 10.88
CA PHE A 234 -2.45 -0.65 9.64
C PHE A 234 -3.92 -0.26 9.64
N ALA A 235 -4.81 -1.10 10.17
CA ALA A 235 -6.22 -0.75 10.33
C ALA A 235 -6.41 0.48 11.23
N ILE A 236 -5.63 0.58 12.33
CA ILE A 236 -5.63 1.75 13.20
C ILE A 236 -5.12 2.98 12.45
N ILE A 237 -4.03 2.90 11.68
CA ILE A 237 -3.51 4.03 10.89
C ILE A 237 -4.56 4.52 9.91
N VAL A 238 -5.15 3.62 9.13
CA VAL A 238 -6.14 3.97 8.10
C VAL A 238 -7.39 4.57 8.74
N SER A 239 -7.87 3.98 9.84
CA SER A 239 -9.06 4.47 10.57
C SER A 239 -8.79 5.82 11.24
N SER A 240 -7.60 5.99 11.82
CA SER A 240 -7.19 7.22 12.51
C SER A 240 -6.95 8.36 11.52
N ALA A 241 -6.28 8.08 10.41
CA ALA A 241 -6.12 9.03 9.32
C ALA A 241 -7.49 9.46 8.78
N ARG A 242 -8.45 8.53 8.66
CA ARG A 242 -9.81 8.83 8.23
C ARG A 242 -10.58 9.70 9.23
N LEU A 243 -10.52 9.37 10.52
CA LEU A 243 -11.20 10.15 11.58
C LEU A 243 -10.66 11.58 11.68
N VAL A 244 -9.34 11.74 11.62
CA VAL A 244 -8.69 13.07 11.59
C VAL A 244 -9.11 13.84 10.33
N TRP A 245 -9.17 13.15 9.19
CA TRP A 245 -9.59 13.76 7.93
C TRP A 245 -11.03 14.29 8.02
N ASP A 246 -11.96 13.45 8.48
CA ASP A 246 -13.38 13.81 8.60
C ASP A 246 -13.60 14.95 9.63
N ALA A 247 -12.82 14.97 10.72
CA ALA A 247 -12.87 16.04 11.73
C ALA A 247 -12.40 17.40 11.20
N LYS A 248 -11.32 17.45 10.40
CA LYS A 248 -10.80 18.72 9.86
C LYS A 248 -11.55 19.24 8.64
N VAL A 249 -12.18 18.35 7.87
CA VAL A 249 -13.12 18.72 6.80
C VAL A 249 -14.34 19.47 7.35
N PHE A 250 -14.66 19.31 8.63
CA PHE A 250 -15.67 20.08 9.34
C PHE A 250 -15.20 21.52 9.63
N THR A 251 -13.95 21.69 10.09
CA THR A 251 -13.39 23.00 10.48
C THR A 251 -13.15 23.92 9.29
N LEU A 252 -12.73 23.39 8.13
CA LEU A 252 -12.58 24.20 6.90
C LEU A 252 -13.92 24.72 6.37
N LYS A 253 -15.04 24.06 6.72
CA LYS A 253 -16.39 24.46 6.31
C LYS A 253 -16.85 25.72 7.05
N GLU A 254 -16.38 25.92 8.29
CA GLU A 254 -16.65 27.11 9.09
C GLU A 254 -15.86 28.31 8.56
N LEU A 255 -14.59 28.11 8.19
CA LEU A 255 -13.72 29.14 7.61
C LEU A 255 -14.19 29.64 6.22
N SER A 256 -14.85 28.80 5.42
CA SER A 256 -15.38 29.20 4.11
C SER A 256 -16.73 29.95 4.15
N VAL A 257 -17.35 30.06 5.32
CA VAL A 257 -18.61 30.82 5.51
C VAL A 257 -18.33 32.26 5.95
N GLU A 258 -17.10 32.56 6.39
CA GLU A 258 -16.67 33.88 6.83
C GLU A 258 -15.88 34.68 5.77
N LEU A 259 -15.69 34.12 4.57
CA LEU A 259 -15.12 34.78 3.39
C LEU A 259 -16.18 34.96 2.30
#